data_AF-A0A0D0BLH3-F1
#
_entry.id   AF-A0A0D0BLH3-F1
#
_cell.length_a   1.000
_cell.length_b   1.000
_cell.length_c   1.000
_cell.angle_alpha   90.00
_cell.angle_beta   90.00
_cell.angle_gamma   90.00
#
_symmetry.space_group_name_H-M   'P 1'
#
loop_
_entity.id
_entity.type
_entity.pdbx_description
1 polymer ?
#
loop_
_entity_poly.entity_id
_entity_poly.type
_entity_poly.pdbx_seq_one_letter_code
_entity_poly.pdbx_strand_id
1 'polypeptide(L)' 'KEGNVWPMVKEKALERINSILSAWGFGTTFSHSFRIGGASYYLAQKVDPEIVPIAGRWRSLAYEAYIRSF' A
#
# COMPACT_ATOMS: atom_id res chain seq x y z
N LYS A 1 -27.32 -15.71 -5.36
CA LYS A 1 -27.54 -15.10 -4.03
C LYS A 1 -26.65 -13.88 -3.94
N GLU A 2 -27.20 -12.70 -4.15
CA GLU A 2 -26.47 -11.46 -3.89
C GLU A 2 -26.42 -11.30 -2.36
N GLY A 3 -25.24 -11.50 -1.78
CA GLY A 3 -25.03 -11.23 -0.36
C GLY A 3 -24.90 -9.72 -0.15
N ASN A 4 -25.48 -9.20 0.93
CA ASN A 4 -25.26 -7.81 1.31
C ASN A 4 -23.77 -7.61 1.63
N VAL A 5 -23.05 -6.92 0.73
CA VAL A 5 -21.67 -6.49 0.96
C VAL A 5 -21.72 -5.22 1.79
N TRP A 6 -21.19 -5.29 3.00
CA TRP A 6 -21.01 -4.12 3.88
C TRP A 6 -19.55 -3.69 3.78
N PRO A 7 -19.23 -2.58 3.09
CA PRO A 7 -17.85 -2.12 2.96
C PRO A 7 -17.25 -1.84 4.34
N MET A 8 -16.07 -2.40 4.60
CA MET A 8 -15.32 -2.11 5.82
C MET A 8 -14.77 -0.69 5.78
N VAL A 9 -14.90 0.05 6.89
CA VAL A 9 -14.29 1.37 7.02
C VAL A 9 -12.76 1.26 7.18
N LYS A 10 -12.04 2.27 6.68
CA LYS A 10 -10.58 2.36 6.70
C LYS A 10 -9.98 2.08 8.09
N GLU A 11 -10.58 2.64 9.13
CA GLU A 11 -10.12 2.52 10.51
C GLU A 11 -10.11 1.07 10.99
N LYS A 12 -11.19 0.32 10.77
CA LYS A 12 -11.28 -1.10 11.13
C LYS A 12 -10.26 -1.96 10.38
N ALA A 13 -10.01 -1.66 9.11
CA ALA A 13 -8.96 -2.34 8.37
C ALA A 13 -7.57 -2.08 8.96
N LEU A 14 -7.25 -0.82 9.27
CA LEU A 14 -5.96 -0.44 9.84
C LEU A 14 -5.76 -0.99 11.25
N GLU A 15 -6.77 -0.94 12.11
CA GLU A 15 -6.73 -1.54 13.45
C GLU A 15 -6.37 -3.02 13.37
N ARG A 16 -7.04 -3.77 12.48
CA ARG A 16 -6.78 -5.20 12.31
C ARG A 16 -5.35 -5.46 11.84
N ILE A 17 -4.88 -4.70 10.84
CA ILE A 17 -3.53 -4.88 10.30
C ILE A 17 -2.47 -4.51 11.34
N ASN A 18 -2.62 -3.37 12.01
CA ASN A 18 -1.66 -2.91 13.02
C ASN A 18 -1.62 -3.84 14.24
N SER A 19 -2.75 -4.45 14.62
CA SER A 19 -2.79 -5.49 15.66
C SER A 19 -1.91 -6.69 15.28
N ILE A 20 -1.98 -7.15 14.04
CA ILE A 20 -1.13 -8.25 13.55
C ILE A 20 0.33 -7.80 13.50
N LEU A 21 0.63 -6.67 12.86
CA LEU A 21 2.01 -6.20 12.70
C LEU A 21 2.69 -5.93 14.04
N SER A 22 1.98 -5.34 15.00
CA SER A 22 2.49 -5.10 16.36
C SER A 22 2.78 -6.40 17.09
N ALA A 23 1.91 -7.42 16.97
CA ALA A 23 2.13 -8.73 17.59
C ALA A 23 3.39 -9.43 17.09
N TRP A 24 3.83 -9.11 15.86
CA TRP A 24 5.06 -9.64 15.25
C TRP A 24 6.26 -8.68 15.37
N GLY A 25 6.13 -7.57 16.10
CA GLY A 25 7.22 -6.62 16.34
C GLY A 25 7.51 -5.65 15.18
N PHE A 26 6.63 -5.56 14.17
CA PHE A 26 6.80 -4.65 13.04
C PHE A 26 6.27 -3.22 13.29
N GLY A 27 5.60 -2.98 14.42
CA GLY A 27 5.05 -1.68 14.79
C GLY A 27 3.75 -1.32 14.08
N THR A 28 3.50 -0.02 13.93
CA THR A 28 2.26 0.52 13.33
C THR A 28 2.48 1.04 11.91
N THR A 29 1.44 0.93 11.11
CA THR A 29 1.40 1.37 9.71
C THR A 29 0.21 2.30 9.47
N PHE A 30 0.37 3.17 8.47
CA PHE A 30 -0.68 4.10 8.03
C PHE A 30 -1.14 3.72 6.63
N SER A 31 -2.29 4.23 6.20
CA SER A 31 -2.78 3.99 4.83
C SER A 31 -1.76 4.37 3.76
N HIS A 32 -0.97 5.43 3.99
CA HIS A 32 0.07 5.86 3.06
C HIS A 32 1.24 4.86 2.98
N SER A 33 1.56 4.18 4.09
CA SER A 33 2.60 3.15 4.14
C SER A 33 2.38 2.04 3.12
N PHE A 34 1.12 1.61 2.90
CA PHE A 34 0.80 0.59 1.90
C PHE A 34 1.02 1.06 0.46
N ARG A 35 0.75 2.34 0.17
CA ARG A 35 0.99 2.88 -1.18
C ARG A 35 2.48 2.96 -1.49
N ILE A 36 3.27 3.41 -0.54
CA ILE A 36 4.74 3.43 -0.67
C ILE A 36 5.26 2.00 -0.77
N GLY A 37 4.88 1.13 0.15
CA GLY A 37 5.32 -0.28 0.16
C GLY A 37 4.94 -1.03 -1.11
N GLY A 38 3.75 -0.79 -1.67
CA GLY A 38 3.34 -1.34 -2.96
C GLY A 38 4.19 -0.86 -4.13
N ALA A 39 4.56 0.43 -4.15
CA ALA A 39 5.49 0.96 -5.14
C ALA A 39 6.88 0.33 -5.02
N SER A 40 7.43 0.28 -3.79
CA SER A 40 8.71 -0.39 -3.50
C SER A 40 8.70 -1.87 -3.89
N TYR A 41 7.60 -2.58 -3.62
CA TYR A 41 7.43 -3.98 -3.97
C TYR A 41 7.48 -4.19 -5.49
N TYR A 42 6.72 -3.42 -6.27
CA TYR A 42 6.72 -3.56 -7.73
C TYR A 42 8.10 -3.30 -8.35
N LEU A 43 8.85 -2.33 -7.83
CA LEU A 43 10.20 -2.06 -8.29
C LEU A 43 11.17 -3.19 -7.96
N ALA A 44 11.07 -3.77 -6.76
CA ALA A 44 11.84 -4.96 -6.40
C ALA A 44 11.54 -6.15 -7.33
N GLN A 45 10.32 -6.22 -7.89
CA GLN A 45 9.93 -7.20 -8.90
C GLN A 45 10.35 -6.82 -10.33
N LYS A 46 11.10 -5.72 -10.53
CA LYS A 46 11.49 -5.19 -11.85
C LYS A 46 10.29 -4.90 -12.76
N VAL A 47 9.14 -4.58 -12.18
CA VAL A 47 8.02 -4.06 -12.94
C VAL A 47 8.43 -2.71 -13.52
N ASP A 48 8.05 -2.47 -14.77
CA ASP A 48 8.32 -1.21 -15.46
C ASP A 48 7.85 -0.03 -14.59
N PRO A 49 8.73 0.95 -14.29
CA PRO A 49 8.39 2.13 -13.51
C PRO A 49 7.14 2.86 -14.02
N GLU A 50 6.85 2.84 -15.32
CA GLU A 50 5.64 3.46 -15.90
C GLU A 50 4.34 2.76 -15.46
N ILE A 51 4.40 1.48 -15.08
CA ILE A 51 3.24 0.70 -14.61
C ILE A 51 2.95 0.94 -13.12
N VAL A 52 3.97 1.27 -12.33
CA VAL A 52 3.84 1.56 -10.89
C VAL A 52 2.84 2.68 -10.56
N PRO A 53 2.86 3.86 -11.22
CA PRO A 53 1.90 4.93 -10.97
C PRO A 53 0.48 4.52 -11.38
N ILE A 54 0.33 3.75 -12.45
CA ILE A 54 -0.97 3.25 -12.93
C ILE A 54 -1.57 2.28 -11.88
N ALA A 55 -0.77 1.29 -11.45
CA ALA A 55 -1.20 0.30 -10.46
C ALA A 55 -1.48 0.94 -9.08
N GLY A 56 -0.66 1.92 -8.67
CA GLY A 56 -0.81 2.61 -7.39
C GLY A 56 -1.74 3.83 -7.41
N ARG A 57 -2.39 4.13 -8.55
CA ARG A 57 -3.25 5.30 -8.80
C ARG A 57 -2.61 6.60 -8.33
N TRP A 58 -1.34 6.78 -8.68
CA TRP A 58 -0.60 7.98 -8.37
C TRP A 58 -1.00 9.08 -9.35
N ARG A 59 -1.32 10.26 -8.82
CA ARG A 59 -1.78 11.40 -9.64
C ARG A 59 -0.63 12.19 -10.26
N SER A 60 0.57 12.00 -9.76
CA SER A 60 1.78 12.67 -10.20
C SER A 60 2.98 11.75 -10.05
N LEU A 61 4.11 12.16 -10.63
CA LEU A 61 5.41 11.51 -10.47
C LEU A 61 5.98 11.64 -9.05
N ALA A 62 5.19 12.10 -8.07
CA ALA A 62 5.61 12.13 -6.66
C ALA A 62 5.96 10.74 -6.10
N TYR A 63 5.52 9.65 -6.76
CA TYR A 63 5.98 8.32 -6.40
C TYR A 63 7.50 8.18 -6.61
N GLU A 64 8.10 8.88 -7.58
CA GLU A 64 9.54 8.85 -7.89
C GLU A 64 10.42 9.31 -6.72
N ALA A 65 9.91 10.18 -5.83
CA ALA A 65 10.61 10.56 -4.61
C ALA A 65 10.87 9.36 -3.67
N TYR A 66 10.04 8.31 -3.77
CA TYR A 66 10.13 7.12 -2.92
C TYR A 66 10.93 5.98 -3.54
N ILE A 67 11.29 6.09 -4.83
CA ILE A 67 11.90 4.97 -5.57
C ILE A 67 13.43 5.07 -5.64
N ARG A 68 14.04 6.10 -5.01
CA ARG A 68 15.48 6.40 -4.97
C ARG A 68 16.19 5.95 -6.25
N SER A 69 16.32 6.87 -7.22
CA SER A 69 17.09 6.69 -8.46
C SER A 69 18.20 5.65 -8.29
N PHE A 70 17.97 4.47 -8.89
CA PHE A 70 19.04 3.50 -9.15
C PHE A 70 20.05 4.11 -10.12
#